data_AF-A0A316QIF3-F1
#
_entry.id   AF-A0A316QIF3-F1
#
_cell.length_a   1.000
_cell.length_b   1.000
_cell.length_c   1.000
_cell.angle_alpha   90.00
_cell.angle_beta   90.00
_cell.angle_gamma   90.00
#
_symmetry.space_group_name_H-M   'P 1'
#
loop_
_entity.id
_entity.type
_entity.pdbx_description
1 polymer ?
#
loop_
_entity_poly.entity_id
_entity_poly.type
_entity_poly.pdbx_seq_one_letter_code
_entity_poly.pdbx_strand_id
1 'polypeptide(L)'
;MLTHKATAADIAEWKEIFEACRGRLSPNRRSGEELAAYLRARYPVSSLSGERELGVVRDNVLRNECFKEKLPEGKAPRPVAFMLKDKETDIFIGVELETGYFLVEGVERSTGEFCAEKTERLYDELVAFRGLDEKDLGNFYLVAEYVGATKMRK
;
A
#
# COMPACT_ATOMS: atom_id res chain seq x y z
N MET A 1 0.29 -4.57 6.75
CA MET A 1 -0.80 -5.11 5.92
C MET A 1 -1.77 -5.90 6.79
N LEU A 2 -3.07 -5.61 6.76
CA LEU A 2 -4.07 -6.45 7.43
C LEU A 2 -4.50 -7.62 6.52
N THR A 3 -4.23 -8.86 6.94
CA THR A 3 -4.54 -10.08 6.18
C THR A 3 -5.64 -10.93 6.80
N HIS A 4 -6.17 -10.51 7.95
CA HIS A 4 -7.26 -11.16 8.67
C HIS A 4 -8.39 -10.17 8.97
N LYS A 5 -9.53 -10.70 9.42
CA LYS A 5 -10.62 -9.84 9.88
C LYS A 5 -10.22 -9.16 11.19
N ALA A 6 -10.24 -7.83 11.21
CA ALA A 6 -9.94 -7.04 12.40
C ALA A 6 -10.74 -7.53 13.63
N THR A 7 -10.02 -7.85 14.70
CA THR A 7 -10.59 -8.22 15.98
C THR A 7 -10.83 -6.98 16.84
N ALA A 8 -11.59 -7.12 17.94
CA ALA A 8 -11.77 -6.03 18.89
C ALA A 8 -10.45 -5.59 19.55
N ALA A 9 -9.51 -6.53 19.74
CA ALA A 9 -8.19 -6.24 20.27
C ALA A 9 -7.36 -5.42 19.29
N ASP A 10 -7.33 -5.81 18.00
CA ASP A 10 -6.64 -5.06 16.95
C ASP A 10 -7.15 -3.60 16.89
N ILE A 11 -8.48 -3.44 16.91
CA ILE A 11 -9.10 -2.11 16.86
C ILE A 11 -8.76 -1.27 18.10
N ALA A 12 -8.70 -1.89 19.29
CA ALA A 12 -8.30 -1.20 20.52
C ALA A 12 -6.86 -0.72 20.43
N GLU A 13 -5.93 -1.58 20.00
CA GLU A 13 -4.52 -1.24 19.80
C GLU A 13 -4.35 -0.09 18.79
N TRP A 14 -5.02 -0.17 17.64
CA TRP A 14 -4.92 0.88 16.64
C TRP A 14 -5.44 2.24 17.14
N LYS A 15 -6.51 2.23 17.94
CA LYS A 15 -7.02 3.45 18.59
C LYS A 15 -6.05 4.00 19.62
N GLU A 16 -5.41 3.16 20.43
CA GLU A 16 -4.38 3.60 21.38
C GLU A 16 -3.19 4.26 20.67
N ILE A 17 -2.70 3.64 19.59
CA ILE A 17 -1.62 4.21 18.75
C ILE A 17 -2.08 5.55 18.15
N PHE A 18 -3.30 5.61 17.64
CA PHE A 18 -3.88 6.82 17.06
C PHE A 18 -3.92 7.98 18.06
N GLU A 19 -4.45 7.75 19.27
CA GLU A 19 -4.48 8.76 20.33
C GLU A 19 -3.08 9.22 20.72
N ALA A 20 -2.12 8.28 20.85
CA ALA A 20 -0.73 8.59 21.20
C ALA A 20 0.02 9.40 20.11
N CYS A 21 -0.47 9.38 18.87
CA CYS A 21 0.09 10.11 17.73
C CYS A 21 -0.68 11.39 17.38
N ARG A 22 -1.86 11.63 17.97
CA ARG A 22 -2.69 12.79 17.66
C ARG A 22 -1.93 14.09 17.87
N GLY A 23 -1.94 14.96 16.85
CA GLY A 23 -1.22 16.25 16.86
C GLY A 23 0.31 16.15 16.75
N ARG A 24 0.89 14.95 16.65
CA ARG A 24 2.34 14.73 16.51
C ARG A 24 2.75 14.36 15.09
N LEU A 25 1.80 13.91 14.28
CA LEU A 25 2.00 13.63 12.85
C LEU A 25 1.50 14.80 12.03
N SER A 26 2.25 15.13 10.97
CA SER A 26 1.86 16.09 9.94
C SER A 26 1.69 15.36 8.61
N PRO A 27 0.80 15.83 7.70
CA PRO A 27 0.68 15.26 6.37
C PRO A 27 2.03 15.22 5.66
N ASN A 28 2.33 14.07 5.07
CA ASN A 28 3.58 13.83 4.33
C ASN A 28 3.38 12.88 3.15
N ARG A 29 2.13 12.76 2.66
CA ARG A 29 1.79 11.84 1.58
C ARG A 29 2.54 12.19 0.30
N ARG A 30 3.23 11.19 -0.25
CA ARG A 30 3.82 11.20 -1.58
C ARG A 30 2.83 10.70 -2.62
N SER A 31 2.97 11.17 -3.85
CA SER A 31 2.10 10.75 -4.96
C SER A 31 2.35 9.30 -5.36
N GLY A 32 1.43 8.72 -6.13
CA GLY A 32 1.64 7.40 -6.70
C GLY A 32 2.74 7.40 -7.77
N GLU A 33 3.01 8.52 -8.45
CA GLU A 33 4.21 8.66 -9.29
C GLU A 33 5.49 8.58 -8.50
N GLU A 34 5.56 9.22 -7.33
CA GLU A 34 6.73 9.15 -6.46
C GLU A 34 6.96 7.71 -5.97
N LEU A 35 5.88 6.99 -5.60
CA LEU A 35 5.95 5.57 -5.26
C LEU A 35 6.47 4.72 -6.44
N ALA A 36 5.91 4.93 -7.64
CA ALA A 36 6.31 4.20 -8.84
C ALA A 36 7.76 4.52 -9.24
N ALA A 37 8.21 5.76 -9.07
CA ALA A 37 9.60 6.16 -9.30
C ALA A 37 10.54 5.52 -8.27
N TYR A 38 10.16 5.52 -6.99
CA TYR A 38 10.90 4.88 -5.91
C TYR A 38 11.09 3.38 -6.16
N LEU A 39 10.03 2.67 -6.56
CA LEU A 39 10.08 1.26 -6.90
C LEU A 39 11.08 0.97 -8.04
N ARG A 40 10.99 1.72 -9.14
CA ARG A 40 11.90 1.57 -10.29
C ARG A 40 13.36 1.87 -9.94
N ALA A 41 13.59 2.81 -9.04
CA ALA A 41 14.94 3.21 -8.65
C ALA A 41 15.59 2.21 -7.67
N ARG A 42 14.79 1.52 -6.86
CA ARG A 42 15.30 0.70 -5.74
C ARG A 42 15.23 -0.80 -5.97
N TYR A 43 14.32 -1.25 -6.83
CA TYR A 43 14.07 -2.66 -7.09
C TYR A 43 14.22 -2.98 -8.58
N PRO A 44 14.68 -4.19 -8.94
CA PRO A 44 14.76 -4.64 -10.33
C PRO A 44 13.37 -5.04 -10.88
N VAL A 45 12.42 -4.10 -10.81
CA VAL A 45 11.05 -4.32 -11.24
C VAL A 45 10.91 -4.29 -12.76
N SER A 46 10.10 -5.19 -13.31
CA SER A 46 9.66 -5.16 -14.71
C SER A 46 8.27 -4.55 -14.81
N SER A 47 8.05 -3.60 -15.70
CA SER A 47 6.72 -3.01 -15.93
C SER A 47 5.77 -4.04 -16.55
N LEU A 48 4.51 -4.02 -16.10
CA LEU A 48 3.40 -4.78 -16.66
C LEU A 48 2.40 -3.82 -17.30
N SER A 49 1.91 -4.16 -18.49
CA SER A 49 0.99 -3.33 -19.27
C SER A 49 -0.32 -4.05 -19.62
N GLY A 50 -0.57 -5.22 -19.04
CA GLY A 50 -1.78 -5.98 -19.31
C GLY A 50 -2.99 -5.39 -18.59
N GLU A 51 -4.13 -5.37 -19.28
CA GLU A 51 -5.38 -4.80 -18.74
C GLU A 51 -5.92 -5.60 -17.55
N ARG A 52 -5.58 -6.89 -17.45
CA ARG A 52 -5.93 -7.70 -16.28
C ARG A 52 -5.26 -7.15 -15.02
N GLU A 53 -3.96 -6.93 -15.10
CA GLU A 53 -3.13 -6.44 -13.99
C GLU A 53 -3.54 -5.02 -13.59
N LEU A 54 -3.71 -4.14 -14.58
CA LEU A 54 -4.12 -2.76 -14.34
C LEU A 54 -5.56 -2.69 -13.83
N GLY A 55 -6.45 -3.56 -14.31
CA GLY A 55 -7.85 -3.67 -13.88
C GLY A 55 -7.99 -3.97 -12.40
N VAL A 56 -7.16 -4.87 -11.84
CA VAL A 56 -7.16 -5.18 -10.40
C VAL A 56 -6.88 -3.93 -9.57
N VAL A 57 -5.92 -3.09 -9.97
CA VAL A 57 -5.60 -1.85 -9.25
C VAL A 57 -6.78 -0.87 -9.32
N ARG A 58 -7.38 -0.68 -10.51
CA ARG A 58 -8.53 0.22 -10.70
C ARG A 58 -9.71 -0.21 -9.85
N ASP A 59 -10.04 -1.49 -9.89
CA ASP A 59 -11.18 -2.04 -9.17
C ASP A 59 -11.02 -1.89 -7.66
N ASN A 60 -9.82 -2.11 -7.13
CA ASN A 60 -9.54 -1.91 -5.71
C ASN A 60 -9.72 -0.45 -5.28
N VAL A 61 -9.26 0.51 -6.09
CA VAL A 61 -9.44 1.94 -5.81
C VAL A 61 -10.91 2.31 -5.84
N LEU A 62 -11.67 1.84 -6.84
CA LEU A 62 -13.10 2.16 -6.98
C LEU A 62 -13.99 1.49 -5.94
N ARG A 63 -13.58 0.34 -5.39
CA ARG A 63 -14.31 -0.40 -4.35
C ARG A 63 -13.93 0.01 -2.93
N ASN A 64 -12.84 0.73 -2.75
CA ASN A 64 -12.40 1.22 -1.45
C ASN A 64 -12.71 2.72 -1.34
N GLU A 65 -13.72 3.08 -0.55
CA GLU A 65 -14.18 4.47 -0.42
C GLU A 65 -13.05 5.44 -0.01
N CYS A 66 -12.12 5.00 0.84
CA CYS A 66 -10.98 5.80 1.29
C CYS A 66 -10.04 6.19 0.14
N PHE A 67 -9.87 5.35 -0.88
CA PHE A 67 -9.05 5.68 -2.04
C PHE A 67 -9.89 6.30 -3.17
N LYS A 68 -11.14 5.88 -3.34
CA LYS A 68 -12.06 6.44 -4.33
C LYS A 68 -12.25 7.93 -4.14
N GLU A 69 -12.42 8.39 -2.90
CA GLU A 69 -12.63 9.81 -2.59
C GLU A 69 -11.40 10.70 -2.85
N LYS A 70 -10.22 10.08 -3.07
CA LYS A 70 -8.95 10.77 -3.35
C LYS A 70 -8.70 10.93 -4.83
N LEU A 71 -9.53 10.31 -5.68
CA LEU A 71 -9.45 10.53 -7.12
C LEU A 71 -9.85 11.97 -7.45
N PRO A 72 -9.16 12.62 -8.40
CA PRO A 72 -9.62 13.90 -8.93
C PRO A 72 -11.03 13.77 -9.52
N GLU A 73 -11.84 14.83 -9.37
CA GLU A 73 -13.23 14.84 -9.82
C GLU A 73 -13.36 14.44 -11.30
N GLY A 74 -14.25 13.49 -11.58
CA GLY A 74 -14.51 12.99 -12.94
C GLY A 74 -13.39 12.16 -13.56
N LYS A 75 -12.28 11.89 -12.85
CA LYS A 75 -11.18 11.08 -13.38
C LYS A 75 -11.28 9.60 -13.01
N ALA A 76 -10.89 8.75 -13.96
CA ALA A 76 -10.68 7.33 -13.72
C ALA A 76 -9.30 7.09 -13.06
N PRO A 77 -9.13 5.98 -12.31
CA PRO A 77 -7.83 5.61 -11.79
C PRO A 77 -6.82 5.35 -12.92
N ARG A 78 -5.59 5.80 -12.71
CA ARG A 78 -4.46 5.65 -13.62
C ARG A 78 -3.39 4.76 -12.99
N PRO A 79 -3.55 3.44 -13.06
CA PRO A 79 -2.61 2.51 -12.46
C PRO A 79 -1.35 2.30 -13.30
N VAL A 80 -0.30 1.87 -12.62
CA VAL A 80 0.85 1.15 -13.18
C VAL A 80 1.04 -0.14 -12.40
N ALA A 81 1.61 -1.15 -13.05
CA ALA A 81 1.87 -2.42 -12.43
C ALA A 81 3.31 -2.88 -12.70
N PHE A 82 3.85 -3.65 -11.77
CA PHE A 82 5.19 -4.16 -11.79
C PHE A 82 5.24 -5.62 -11.37
N MET A 83 6.23 -6.34 -11.88
CA MET A 83 6.65 -7.63 -11.38
C MET A 83 8.05 -7.52 -10.79
N LEU A 84 8.20 -7.91 -9.53
CA LEU A 84 9.49 -8.15 -8.89
C LEU A 84 9.68 -9.66 -8.77
N LYS A 85 10.64 -10.22 -9.51
CA LYS A 85 10.97 -11.63 -9.42
C LYS A 85 12.07 -11.82 -8.37
N ASP A 86 11.74 -12.54 -7.30
CA ASP A 86 12.71 -13.09 -6.38
C ASP A 86 12.97 -14.58 -6.71
N LYS A 87 13.95 -15.21 -6.05
CA LYS A 87 14.35 -16.60 -6.33
C LYS A 87 13.16 -17.57 -6.29
N GLU A 88 12.31 -17.42 -5.29
CA GLU A 88 11.21 -18.35 -5.01
C GLU A 88 9.83 -17.74 -5.18
N THR A 89 9.73 -16.41 -5.27
CA THR A 89 8.45 -15.70 -5.19
C THR A 89 8.38 -14.62 -6.26
N ASP A 90 7.30 -14.65 -7.02
CA ASP A 90 6.95 -13.58 -7.96
C ASP A 90 6.04 -12.60 -7.21
N ILE A 91 6.48 -11.34 -7.11
CA ILE A 91 5.77 -10.28 -6.38
C ILE A 91 5.15 -9.31 -7.38
N PHE A 92 3.83 -9.31 -7.43
CA PHE A 92 3.03 -8.31 -8.15
C PHE A 92 2.91 -7.05 -7.30
N ILE A 93 3.17 -5.89 -7.92
CA ILE A 93 3.03 -4.59 -7.29
C ILE A 93 2.18 -3.70 -8.19
N GLY A 94 1.01 -3.32 -7.70
CA GLY A 94 0.14 -2.34 -8.36
C GLY A 94 0.23 -1.00 -7.67
N VAL A 95 0.30 0.10 -8.42
CA VAL A 95 0.28 1.47 -7.87
C VAL A 95 -0.71 2.31 -8.65
N GLU A 96 -1.63 2.98 -7.97
CA GLU A 96 -2.48 3.99 -8.57
C GLU A 96 -1.81 5.36 -8.40
N LEU A 97 -1.61 6.05 -9.53
CA LEU A 97 -0.72 7.20 -9.60
C LEU A 97 -1.28 8.45 -8.92
N GLU A 98 -2.59 8.68 -8.97
CA GLU A 98 -3.20 9.90 -8.42
C GLU A 98 -3.39 9.83 -6.89
N THR A 99 -3.89 8.69 -6.42
CA THR A 99 -4.28 8.44 -5.03
C THR A 99 -3.11 7.95 -4.19
N GLY A 100 -2.08 7.36 -4.79
CA GLY A 100 -1.01 6.66 -4.07
C GLY A 100 -1.50 5.35 -3.42
N TYR A 101 -2.65 4.83 -3.84
CA TYR A 101 -3.02 3.45 -3.52
C TYR A 101 -1.97 2.49 -4.09
N PHE A 102 -1.70 1.41 -3.38
CA PHE A 102 -0.88 0.34 -3.89
C PHE A 102 -1.35 -1.01 -3.35
N LEU A 103 -0.99 -2.08 -4.07
CA LEU A 103 -1.08 -3.45 -3.60
C LEU A 103 0.24 -4.18 -3.83
N VAL A 104 0.54 -5.14 -2.95
CA VAL A 104 1.72 -6.00 -3.03
C VAL A 104 1.27 -7.43 -2.77
N GLU A 105 1.34 -8.28 -3.78
CA GLU A 105 0.93 -9.68 -3.69
C GLU A 105 2.07 -10.59 -4.13
N GLY A 106 2.46 -11.54 -3.28
CA GLY A 106 3.51 -12.49 -3.55
C GLY A 106 2.92 -13.86 -3.81
N VAL A 107 3.38 -14.53 -4.86
CA VAL A 107 3.03 -15.92 -5.18
C VAL A 107 4.29 -16.76 -5.17
N GLU A 108 4.31 -17.81 -4.36
CA GLU A 108 5.42 -18.76 -4.36
C GLU A 108 5.39 -19.64 -5.62
N ARG A 109 6.53 -19.71 -6.32
CA ARG A 109 6.61 -20.31 -7.65
C ARG A 109 6.46 -21.84 -7.64
N SER A 110 6.83 -22.49 -6.55
CA SER A 110 6.74 -23.95 -6.40
C SER A 110 5.32 -24.43 -6.15
N THR A 111 4.55 -23.66 -5.38
CA THR A 111 3.22 -24.05 -4.88
C THR A 111 2.09 -23.32 -5.60
N GLY A 112 2.35 -22.13 -6.13
CA GLY A 112 1.34 -21.21 -6.65
C GLY A 112 0.51 -20.53 -5.56
N GLU A 113 0.91 -20.66 -4.29
CA GLU A 113 0.19 -20.11 -3.14
C GLU A 113 0.60 -18.66 -2.85
N PHE A 114 -0.33 -17.90 -2.27
CA PHE A 114 -0.05 -16.54 -1.81
C PHE A 114 0.82 -16.55 -0.55
N CYS A 115 1.82 -15.68 -0.47
CA CYS A 115 2.74 -15.60 0.66
C CYS A 115 2.87 -14.16 1.16
N ALA A 116 2.06 -13.80 2.16
CA ALA A 116 2.06 -12.47 2.75
C ALA A 116 3.37 -12.16 3.51
N GLU A 117 3.96 -13.17 4.14
CA GLU A 117 5.20 -13.07 4.92
C GLU A 117 6.39 -12.65 4.03
N LYS A 118 6.37 -13.07 2.76
CA LYS A 118 7.41 -12.72 1.77
C LYS A 118 7.23 -11.31 1.21
N THR A 119 6.08 -10.67 1.41
CA THR A 119 5.81 -9.29 0.92
C THR A 119 5.72 -8.24 2.02
N GLU A 120 5.58 -8.64 3.29
CA GLU A 120 5.40 -7.76 4.44
C GLU A 120 6.44 -6.63 4.49
N ARG A 121 7.73 -6.96 4.34
CA ARG A 121 8.80 -5.97 4.35
C ARG A 121 8.67 -4.92 3.25
N LEU A 122 8.33 -5.35 2.04
CA LEU A 122 8.13 -4.42 0.91
C LEU A 122 6.88 -3.58 1.14
N TYR A 123 5.81 -4.21 1.61
CA TYR A 123 4.56 -3.52 1.94
C TYR A 123 4.79 -2.40 2.96
N ASP A 124 5.44 -2.71 4.08
CA ASP A 124 5.71 -1.73 5.14
C ASP A 124 6.67 -0.64 4.66
N GLU A 125 7.67 -0.99 3.85
CA GLU A 125 8.53 0.02 3.22
C GLU A 125 7.72 1.01 2.37
N LEU A 126 6.77 0.52 1.57
CA LEU A 126 5.89 1.36 0.74
C LEU A 126 4.89 2.14 1.57
N VAL A 127 4.35 1.61 2.67
CA VAL A 127 3.52 2.36 3.62
C VAL A 127 4.31 3.53 4.20
N ALA A 128 5.50 3.25 4.73
CA ALA A 128 6.35 4.26 5.34
C ALA A 128 6.82 5.31 4.32
N PHE A 129 7.09 4.89 3.08
CA PHE A 129 7.48 5.81 2.00
C PHE A 129 6.29 6.62 1.49
N ARG A 130 5.10 6.04 1.33
CA ARG A 130 3.90 6.76 0.89
C ARG A 130 3.54 7.87 1.87
N GLY A 131 3.62 7.61 3.18
CA GLY A 131 3.13 8.55 4.17
C GLY A 131 1.61 8.64 4.23
N LEU A 132 1.13 9.68 4.92
CA LEU A 132 -0.27 9.93 5.24
C LEU A 132 -0.69 11.34 4.79
N ASP A 133 -1.89 11.49 4.24
CA ASP A 133 -2.52 12.79 3.98
C ASP A 133 -3.41 13.23 5.15
N GLU A 134 -4.00 14.41 5.03
CA GLU A 134 -4.87 15.00 6.05
C GLU A 134 -6.07 14.10 6.41
N LYS A 135 -6.66 13.40 5.43
CA LYS A 135 -7.78 12.49 5.68
C LYS A 135 -7.31 11.21 6.38
N ASP A 136 -6.15 10.68 5.96
CA ASP A 136 -5.56 9.50 6.59
C ASP A 136 -5.25 9.74 8.06
N LEU A 137 -4.83 10.95 8.43
CA LEU A 137 -4.59 11.33 9.83
C LEU A 137 -5.86 11.33 10.69
N GLY A 138 -7.05 11.21 10.09
CA GLY A 138 -8.32 10.95 10.77
C GLY A 138 -8.68 9.47 10.92
N ASN A 139 -7.90 8.55 10.33
CA ASN A 139 -8.19 7.12 10.29
C ASN A 139 -7.23 6.34 11.21
N PHE A 140 -7.78 5.77 12.30
CA PHE A 140 -6.99 5.05 13.31
C PHE A 140 -6.19 3.88 12.74
N TYR A 141 -6.74 3.15 11.76
CA TYR A 141 -6.05 2.02 11.13
C TYR A 141 -4.85 2.49 10.31
N LEU A 142 -5.02 3.50 9.46
CA LEU A 142 -3.94 3.99 8.59
C LEU A 142 -2.81 4.64 9.39
N VAL A 143 -3.15 5.35 10.48
CA VAL A 143 -2.16 5.89 11.42
C VAL A 143 -1.37 4.75 12.09
N ALA A 144 -2.06 3.72 12.59
CA ALA A 144 -1.40 2.59 13.22
C ALA A 144 -0.48 1.83 12.25
N GLU A 145 -0.95 1.59 11.02
CA GLU A 145 -0.18 0.93 9.96
C GLU A 145 1.08 1.73 9.61
N TYR A 146 0.97 3.05 9.43
CA TYR A 146 2.12 3.92 9.16
C TYR A 146 3.12 3.97 10.32
N VAL A 147 2.64 4.03 11.56
CA VAL A 147 3.50 4.05 12.75
C VAL A 147 4.24 2.72 12.92
N GLY A 148 3.57 1.59 12.67
CA GLY A 148 4.20 0.26 12.66
C GLY A 148 5.30 0.18 11.61
N ALA A 149 4.98 0.56 10.38
CA ALA A 149 5.90 0.53 9.24
C ALA A 149 7.13 1.45 9.43
N THR A 150 6.97 2.60 10.09
CA THR A 150 8.08 3.54 10.33
C THR A 150 8.99 3.14 11.50
N LYS A 151 8.46 2.42 12.50
CA LYS A 151 9.27 1.89 13.62
C LYS A 151 10.27 0.82 13.17
N MET A 152 9.98 0.09 12.09
CA MET A 152 10.87 -0.93 11.51
C MET A 152 12.09 -0.36 10.75
N ARG A 153 12.22 0.96 10.64
CA ARG A 153 13.38 1.62 9.99
C ARG A 153 14.50 2.02 10.96
N LYS A 154 14.52 1.48 12.19
CA LYS A 154 15.63 1.65 13.15
C LYS A 154 16.64 0.51 13.04
#